data_AF-A0A359IKC7-F1
#
_entry.id   AF-A0A359IKC7-F1
#
_cell.length_a   1.000
_cell.length_b   1.000
_cell.length_c   1.000
_cell.angle_alpha   90.00
_cell.angle_beta   90.00
_cell.angle_gamma   90.00
#
_symmetry.space_group_name_H-M   'P 1'
#
loop_
_entity.id
_entity.type
_entity.pdbx_description
1 polymer ?
#
loop_
_entity_poly.entity_id
_entity_poly.type
_entity_poly.pdbx_seq_one_letter_code
_entity_poly.pdbx_strand_id
1 'polypeptide(L)' 'MSDYKTLIEKGYYYIDKTEYIEILEDAGELYVFFLRPRRFGKSLFTSMLEYYYDVK' A
#
# COMPACT_ATOMS: atom_id res chain seq x y z
N MET A 1 -14.36 -0.91 -3.33
CA MET A 1 -12.94 -0.57 -3.61
C MET A 1 -12.35 -0.02 -2.33
N SER A 2 -11.16 -0.47 -1.94
CA SER A 2 -10.44 0.06 -0.78
C SER A 2 -9.60 1.23 -1.25
N ASP A 3 -9.99 2.46 -0.89
CA ASP A 3 -9.33 3.70 -1.29
C ASP A 3 -8.63 4.31 -0.08
N TYR A 4 -7.31 4.53 -0.20
CA TYR A 4 -6.49 5.06 0.89
C TYR A 4 -6.93 6.48 1.29
N LYS A 5 -7.21 7.36 0.32
CA LYS A 5 -7.65 8.73 0.57
C LYS A 5 -8.94 8.80 1.39
N THR A 6 -9.96 8.04 0.98
CA THR A 6 -11.23 7.95 1.71
C THR A 6 -11.01 7.43 3.15
N LEU A 7 -10.06 6.52 3.34
CA LEU A 7 -9.74 5.97 4.66
C LEU A 7 -9.19 7.06 5.59
N ILE A 8 -8.22 7.84 5.09
CA ILE A 8 -7.59 8.94 5.84
C ILE A 8 -8.58 10.10 6.06
N GLU A 9 -9.28 10.56 5.03
CA GLU A 9 -10.23 11.69 5.10
C GLU A 9 -11.39 11.43 6.06
N LYS A 10 -11.84 10.17 6.18
CA LYS A 10 -12.94 9.79 7.06
C LYS A 10 -12.47 9.33 8.45
N GLY A 11 -11.17 9.39 8.74
CA GLY A 11 -10.62 9.04 10.04
C GLY A 11 -10.80 7.55 10.41
N TYR A 12 -10.79 6.66 9.43
CA TYR A 12 -10.84 5.22 9.70
C TYR A 12 -9.50 4.70 10.24
N TYR A 13 -9.55 3.56 10.90
CA TYR A 13 -8.35 2.90 11.41
C TYR A 13 -7.45 2.43 10.25
N TYR A 14 -6.22 2.96 10.21
CA TYR A 14 -5.16 2.60 9.28
C TYR A 14 -3.96 2.09 10.05
N ILE A 15 -3.36 1.00 9.58
CA ILE A 15 -2.03 0.59 10.04
C ILE A 15 -1.05 1.13 9.01
N ASP A 16 -0.16 2.01 9.46
CA ASP A 16 0.89 2.53 8.61
C ASP A 16 1.86 1.41 8.20
N LYS A 17 2.15 1.35 6.90
CA LYS A 17 3.02 0.36 6.26
C LYS A 17 4.13 1.02 5.44
N THR A 18 4.35 2.32 5.64
CA THR A 18 5.35 3.10 4.92
C THR A 18 6.76 2.54 5.14
N GLU A 19 7.05 2.00 6.34
CA GLU A 19 8.34 1.36 6.65
C GLU A 19 8.70 0.20 5.72
N TYR A 20 7.70 -0.48 5.12
CA TYR A 20 7.94 -1.58 4.21
C TYR A 20 8.28 -1.11 2.79
N ILE A 21 8.09 0.17 2.47
CA ILE A 21 8.40 0.72 1.15
C ILE A 21 9.92 0.72 0.95
N GLU A 22 10.68 1.20 1.94
CA GLU A 22 12.16 1.20 1.89
C GLU A 22 12.70 -0.21 1.68
N ILE A 23 12.15 -1.21 2.39
CA ILE A 23 12.54 -2.62 2.25
C ILE A 23 12.24 -3.14 0.82
N LEU A 24 11.13 -2.70 0.22
CA LEU A 24 10.77 -3.09 -1.14
C LEU A 24 11.67 -2.43 -2.19
N GLU A 25 12.04 -1.17 -1.98
CA GLU A 25 12.95 -0.43 -2.85
C GLU A 25 14.38 -1.01 -2.80
N ASP A 26 14.88 -1.26 -1.58
CA ASP A 26 16.21 -1.84 -1.33
C ASP A 26 16.33 -3.27 -1.86
N ALA A 27 15.23 -4.02 -1.92
CA ALA A 27 15.24 -5.36 -2.49
C ALA A 27 15.66 -5.37 -3.97
N GLY A 28 15.47 -4.25 -4.71
CA GLY A 28 15.89 -4.11 -6.11
C GLY A 28 15.19 -5.07 -7.08
N GLU A 29 14.12 -5.74 -6.64
CA GLU A 29 13.39 -6.72 -7.43
C GLU A 29 12.39 -6.02 -8.38
N LEU A 30 12.53 -6.26 -9.69
CA LEU A 30 11.60 -5.75 -10.72
C LEU A 30 10.16 -6.23 -10.51
N TYR A 31 9.98 -7.38 -9.84
CA TYR A 31 8.68 -8.02 -9.65
C TYR A 31 8.46 -8.40 -8.19
N VAL A 32 7.66 -7.60 -7.48
CA VAL A 32 7.23 -7.90 -6.11
C VAL A 32 5.98 -8.78 -6.13
N PHE A 33 6.13 -10.04 -5.74
CA PHE A 33 5.00 -10.97 -5.61
C PHE A 33 4.42 -10.93 -4.20
N PHE A 34 3.25 -10.30 -4.05
CA PHE A 34 2.45 -10.50 -2.85
C PHE A 34 1.81 -11.89 -2.90
N LEU A 35 2.24 -12.80 -2.03
CA LEU A 35 1.57 -14.10 -1.80
C LEU A 35 0.06 -13.88 -1.69
N ARG A 36 -0.79 -14.85 -2.05
CA ARG A 36 -2.25 -14.64 -2.18
C ARG A 36 -3.10 -15.03 -0.95
N PRO A 37 -2.92 -14.48 0.27
CA PRO A 37 -3.97 -14.53 1.27
C PRO A 37 -5.14 -13.62 0.84
N ARG A 38 -6.35 -14.18 0.88
CA ARG A 38 -7.58 -13.43 0.63
C ARG A 38 -7.75 -12.37 1.72
N ARG A 39 -8.18 -11.16 1.34
CA ARG A 39 -8.39 -10.00 2.25
C ARG A 39 -7.13 -9.48 2.98
N PHE A 40 -5.93 -9.76 2.47
CA PHE A 40 -4.67 -9.23 3.02
C PHE A 40 -4.51 -7.69 2.90
N GLY A 41 -5.44 -6.99 2.25
CA GLY A 41 -5.35 -5.53 2.08
C GLY A 41 -4.41 -5.08 0.96
N LYS A 42 -4.13 -5.94 -0.03
CA LYS A 42 -3.26 -5.62 -1.17
C LYS A 42 -3.77 -4.39 -1.94
N SER A 43 -5.07 -4.31 -2.19
CA SER A 43 -5.69 -3.17 -2.88
C SER A 43 -5.51 -1.85 -2.13
N LEU A 44 -5.62 -1.88 -0.79
CA LEU A 44 -5.40 -0.69 0.03
C LEU A 44 -3.92 -0.27 0.01
N PHE A 45 -3.01 -1.25 0.05
CA PHE A 45 -1.58 -0.99 -0.03
C PHE A 45 -1.19 -0.38 -1.38
N THR A 46 -1.67 -0.94 -2.50
CA THR A 46 -1.45 -0.35 -3.83
C THR A 46 -2.04 1.07 -3.94
N SER A 47 -3.25 1.29 -3.42
CA SER A 47 -3.82 2.64 -3.39
C SER A 47 -2.97 3.60 -2.56
N MET A 48 -2.39 3.17 -1.44
CA MET A 48 -1.47 4.01 -0.66
C MET A 48 -0.19 4.32 -1.46
N LEU A 49 0.41 3.33 -2.14
CA LEU A 49 1.61 3.53 -2.96
C LEU A 49 1.37 4.55 -4.09
N GLU A 50 0.19 4.56 -4.71
CA GLU A 50 -0.18 5.58 -5.71
C GLU A 50 -0.08 7.00 -5.14
N TYR A 51 -0.51 7.21 -3.89
CA TYR A 51 -0.39 8.51 -3.20
C TYR A 51 1.03 8.79 -2.70
N TYR A 52 1.75 7.77 -2.24
CA TYR A 52 3.12 7.92 -1.74
C TYR A 52 4.08 8.40 -2.84
N TYR A 53 3.99 7.81 -4.03
CA TYR A 53 4.84 8.15 -5.19
C TYR A 53 4.28 9.29 -6.06
N ASP A 54 3.19 9.93 -5.64
CA ASP A 54 2.52 11.01 -6.40
C ASP A 54 2.20 10.61 -7.85
N VAL A 55 1.79 9.34 -8.06
CA VAL A 55 1.46 8.80 -9.40
C VAL A 55 -0.01 9.07 -9.75
N LYS A 56 -0.71 9.87 -8.94
CA LYS A 56 -2.16 10.08 -9.01
C LYS A 56 -2.55 11.53 -8.79
#